data_AF-A0A7D4UPD8-F1
#
_entry.id   AF-A0A7D4UPD8-F1
#
_cell.length_a   1.000
_cell.length_b   1.000
_cell.length_c   1.000
_cell.angle_alpha   90.00
_cell.angle_beta   90.00
_cell.angle_gamma   90.00
#
_symmetry.space_group_name_H-M   'P 1'
#
loop_
_entity.id
_entity.type
_entity.pdbx_description
1 polymer ?
#
loop_
_entity_poly.entity_id
_entity_poly.type
_entity_poly.pdbx_seq_one_letter_code
_entity_poly.pdbx_strand_id
1 'polypeptide(L)'
;MEQTISASRWPTQSGQKINLQNLHQKFNAFCDSQAGNRTAWFLFALVFQGVFFLPLPAVLIYYFDAPVAVLAITLGLFFANIIAGMGGAGIRTLLGFFAASLVTNLLMFILFLL
;
A
#
# COMPACT_ATOMS: atom_id res chain seq x y z
N MET A 1 -7.91 62.40 -10.26
CA MET A 1 -7.01 61.26 -10.51
C MET A 1 -7.68 60.04 -9.91
N GLU A 2 -8.52 59.37 -10.68
CA GLU A 2 -9.28 58.20 -10.22
C GLU A 2 -8.39 56.96 -10.29
N GLN A 3 -8.17 56.31 -9.14
CA GLN A 3 -7.37 55.09 -9.04
C GLN A 3 -8.24 53.89 -9.44
N THR A 4 -7.92 53.26 -10.55
CA THR A 4 -8.57 52.02 -11.01
C THR A 4 -8.08 50.85 -10.16
N ILE A 5 -8.99 50.27 -9.36
CA ILE A 5 -8.72 49.08 -8.56
C ILE A 5 -8.55 47.91 -9.53
N SER A 6 -7.32 47.38 -9.59
CA SER A 6 -7.00 46.19 -10.39
C SER A 6 -7.61 44.95 -9.73
N ALA A 7 -8.56 44.30 -10.39
CA ALA A 7 -9.18 43.08 -9.89
C ALA A 7 -8.16 41.92 -9.86
N SER A 8 -7.97 41.33 -8.67
CA SER A 8 -7.08 40.18 -8.44
C SER A 8 -7.60 38.96 -9.21
N ARG A 9 -6.91 38.56 -10.28
CA ARG A 9 -7.21 37.35 -11.04
C ARG A 9 -6.61 36.14 -10.32
N TRP A 10 -7.44 35.43 -9.54
CA TRP A 10 -7.04 34.16 -8.94
C TRP A 10 -6.76 33.13 -10.03
N PRO A 11 -5.54 32.56 -10.11
CA PRO A 11 -5.27 31.49 -11.07
C PRO A 11 -6.10 30.27 -10.65
N THR A 12 -7.12 29.95 -11.43
CA THR A 12 -7.86 28.70 -11.31
C THR A 12 -6.90 27.59 -11.72
N GLN A 13 -6.21 26.97 -10.75
CA GLN A 13 -5.44 25.76 -11.00
C GLN A 13 -6.41 24.69 -11.48
N SER A 14 -6.43 24.45 -12.79
CA SER A 14 -7.09 23.29 -13.36
C SER A 14 -6.53 22.06 -12.67
N GLY A 15 -7.41 21.31 -11.98
CA GLY A 15 -7.01 20.13 -11.22
C GLY A 15 -6.09 19.23 -12.06
N GLN A 16 -4.87 18.98 -11.56
CA GLN A 16 -3.93 18.08 -12.21
C GLN A 16 -4.60 16.72 -12.38
N LYS A 17 -4.84 16.30 -13.62
CA LYS A 17 -5.26 14.94 -13.91
C LYS A 17 -4.19 14.00 -13.35
N ILE A 18 -4.60 13.10 -12.46
CA ILE A 18 -3.71 12.09 -11.88
C ILE A 18 -3.14 11.26 -13.03
N ASN A 19 -1.87 11.47 -13.35
CA ASN A 19 -1.20 10.68 -14.37
C ASN A 19 -0.66 9.39 -13.72
N LEU A 20 -1.39 8.30 -13.91
CA LEU A 20 -1.06 6.98 -13.34
C LEU A 20 0.32 6.47 -13.78
N GLN A 21 0.78 6.84 -14.99
CA GLN A 21 2.11 6.46 -15.48
C GLN A 21 3.22 7.13 -14.65
N ASN A 22 3.03 8.39 -14.28
CA ASN A 22 3.96 9.11 -13.40
C ASN A 22 4.01 8.51 -11.99
N LEU A 23 2.88 8.02 -11.46
CA LEU A 23 2.86 7.37 -10.14
C LEU A 23 3.59 6.02 -10.15
N HIS A 24 3.36 5.20 -11.17
CA HIS A 24 4.07 3.92 -11.32
C HIS A 24 5.58 4.11 -11.51
N GLN A 25 5.99 5.10 -12.31
CA GLN A 25 7.41 5.45 -12.47
C GLN A 25 8.04 5.92 -11.16
N LYS A 26 7.35 6.76 -10.38
CA LYS A 26 7.82 7.20 -9.07
C LYS A 26 7.95 6.03 -8.08
N PHE A 27 6.99 5.11 -8.07
CA PHE A 27 7.05 3.91 -7.23
C PHE A 27 8.23 3.01 -7.60
N ASN A 28 8.47 2.79 -8.90
CA ASN A 28 9.61 2.00 -9.35
C ASN A 28 10.94 2.66 -8.98
N ALA A 29 11.07 3.98 -9.17
CA ALA A 29 12.25 4.72 -8.77
C ALA A 29 12.50 4.62 -7.25
N PHE A 30 11.43 4.66 -6.43
CA PHE A 30 11.53 4.41 -5.00
C PHE A 30 12.02 2.98 -4.72
N CYS A 31 11.40 1.96 -5.31
CA CYS A 31 11.80 0.57 -5.11
C CYS A 31 13.28 0.34 -5.48
N ASP A 32 13.72 0.94 -6.59
CA ASP A 32 15.12 0.85 -7.05
C ASP A 32 16.08 1.52 -6.08
N SER A 33 15.70 2.66 -5.48
CA SER A 33 16.50 3.31 -4.42
C SER A 33 16.68 2.41 -3.19
N GLN A 34 15.76 1.47 -2.96
CA GLN A 34 15.76 0.57 -1.81
C GLN A 34 16.43 -0.78 -2.11
N ALA A 35 16.93 -1.00 -3.32
CA ALA A 35 17.51 -2.28 -3.73
C ALA A 35 18.67 -2.73 -2.83
N GLY A 36 19.52 -1.80 -2.38
CA GLY A 36 20.63 -2.10 -1.47
C GLY A 36 20.20 -2.62 -0.10
N ASN A 37 19.00 -2.25 0.36
CA ASN A 37 18.46 -2.62 1.67
C ASN A 37 17.41 -3.73 1.58
N ARG A 38 17.44 -4.55 0.52
CA ARG A 38 16.43 -5.58 0.26
C ARG A 38 16.19 -6.51 1.45
N THR A 39 17.25 -6.98 2.11
CA THR A 39 17.13 -7.89 3.26
C THR A 39 16.40 -7.22 4.43
N ALA A 40 16.66 -5.94 4.69
CA ALA A 40 15.97 -5.18 5.73
C ALA A 40 14.48 -5.05 5.41
N TRP A 41 14.14 -4.77 4.15
CA TRP A 41 12.75 -4.72 3.70
C TRP A 41 12.04 -6.07 3.79
N PHE A 42 12.73 -7.16 3.51
CA PHE A 42 12.19 -8.51 3.70
C PHE A 42 11.86 -8.78 5.18
N LEU A 43 12.81 -8.52 6.08
CA LEU A 43 12.61 -8.69 7.52
C LEU A 43 11.49 -7.79 8.05
N PHE A 44 11.46 -6.54 7.60
CA PHE A 44 10.40 -5.60 7.95
C PHE A 44 9.03 -6.12 7.51
N ALA A 45 8.91 -6.58 6.25
CA ALA A 45 7.67 -7.14 5.75
C ALA A 45 7.23 -8.38 6.54
N LEU A 46 8.17 -9.28 6.87
CA LEU A 46 7.92 -10.47 7.67
C LEU A 46 7.36 -10.13 9.06
N VAL A 47 8.04 -9.25 9.78
CA VAL A 47 7.63 -8.84 11.12
C VAL A 47 6.31 -8.08 11.08
N PHE A 48 6.19 -7.10 10.17
CA PHE A 48 5.00 -6.27 10.07
C PHE A 48 3.77 -7.12 9.71
N GLN A 49 3.84 -7.94 8.65
CA GLN A 49 2.71 -8.78 8.26
C GLN A 49 2.42 -9.87 9.30
N GLY A 50 3.46 -10.46 9.91
CA GLY A 50 3.30 -11.47 10.96
C GLY A 50 2.65 -10.93 12.22
N VAL A 51 3.01 -9.73 12.67
CA VAL A 51 2.50 -9.14 13.91
C VAL A 51 1.18 -8.41 13.70
N PHE A 52 1.04 -7.62 12.63
CA PHE A 52 -0.17 -6.83 12.41
C PHE A 52 -1.25 -7.56 11.63
N PHE A 53 -0.90 -8.34 10.61
CA PHE A 53 -1.93 -8.92 9.73
C PHE A 53 -2.41 -10.30 10.17
N LEU A 54 -1.64 -11.10 10.90
CA LEU A 54 -2.19 -12.36 11.44
C LEU A 54 -3.32 -12.20 12.48
N PRO A 55 -3.28 -11.25 13.44
CA PRO A 55 -4.40 -11.07 14.38
C PRO A 55 -5.62 -10.42 13.73
N LEU A 56 -5.45 -9.75 12.59
CA LEU A 56 -6.49 -8.92 11.97
C LEU A 56 -7.69 -9.76 11.47
N PRO A 57 -7.51 -10.89 10.75
CA PRO A 57 -8.58 -11.84 10.44
C PRO A 57 -9.24 -12.42 11.69
N ALA A 58 -8.49 -12.71 12.75
CA ALA A 58 -9.08 -13.25 13.98
C ALA A 58 -10.07 -12.26 14.62
N VAL A 59 -9.70 -10.97 14.65
CA VAL A 59 -10.61 -9.90 15.10
C VAL A 59 -11.82 -9.78 14.18
N LEU A 60 -11.62 -9.76 12.87
CA LEU A 60 -12.70 -9.64 11.89
C LEU A 60 -13.70 -10.79 11.96
N ILE A 61 -13.21 -12.04 12.01
CA ILE A 61 -14.07 -13.23 12.05
C ILE A 61 -14.82 -13.28 13.38
N TYR A 62 -14.15 -13.04 14.51
CA TYR A 62 -14.76 -13.22 15.82
C TYR A 62 -15.72 -12.09 16.21
N TYR A 63 -15.41 -10.84 15.86
CA TYR A 63 -16.20 -9.68 16.28
C TYR A 63 -17.17 -9.15 15.21
N PHE A 64 -16.89 -9.39 13.93
CA PHE A 64 -17.66 -8.82 12.81
C PHE A 64 -18.28 -9.91 11.90
N ASP A 65 -18.26 -11.17 12.34
CA ASP A 65 -18.79 -12.33 11.60
C ASP A 65 -18.24 -12.40 10.15
N ALA A 66 -17.00 -11.96 9.97
CA ALA A 66 -16.37 -11.94 8.66
C ALA A 66 -16.15 -13.38 8.15
N PRO A 67 -16.26 -13.63 6.84
CA PRO A 67 -16.09 -14.96 6.28
C PRO A 67 -14.64 -15.43 6.44
N VAL A 68 -14.46 -16.75 6.59
CA VAL A 68 -13.15 -17.42 6.66
C VAL A 68 -12.25 -17.10 5.44
N ALA A 69 -12.84 -16.68 4.32
CA ALA A 69 -12.10 -16.19 3.15
C ALA A 69 -11.11 -15.06 3.48
N VAL A 70 -11.40 -14.21 4.48
CA VAL A 70 -10.48 -13.13 4.93
C VAL A 70 -9.15 -13.72 5.42
N LEU A 71 -9.20 -14.80 6.20
CA LEU A 71 -8.02 -15.51 6.66
C LEU A 71 -7.21 -16.07 5.50
N ALA A 72 -7.87 -16.72 4.54
CA ALA A 72 -7.22 -17.30 3.36
C ALA A 72 -6.51 -16.22 2.52
N ILE A 73 -7.14 -15.07 2.33
CA ILE A 73 -6.56 -13.94 1.60
C ILE A 73 -5.33 -13.40 2.35
N THR A 74 -5.44 -13.13 3.65
CA THR A 74 -4.33 -12.59 4.44
C THR A 74 -3.15 -13.55 4.50
N LEU A 75 -3.38 -14.85 4.71
CA LEU A 75 -2.32 -15.86 4.69
C LEU A 75 -1.72 -16.02 3.29
N GLY A 76 -2.53 -16.00 2.24
CA GLY A 76 -2.05 -16.07 0.85
C GLY A 76 -1.09 -14.92 0.53
N LEU A 77 -1.44 -13.69 0.91
CA LEU A 77 -0.60 -12.50 0.74
C LEU A 77 0.67 -12.55 1.58
N PHE A 78 0.59 -13.07 2.81
CA PHE A 78 1.75 -13.27 3.67
C PHE A 78 2.74 -14.26 3.05
N PHE A 79 2.28 -15.45 2.66
CA PHE A 79 3.14 -16.46 2.04
C PHE A 79 3.66 -16.03 0.67
N ALA A 80 2.87 -15.33 -0.14
CA ALA A 80 3.34 -14.79 -1.42
C ALA A 80 4.53 -13.83 -1.21
N ASN A 81 4.50 -13.00 -0.16
CA ASN A 81 5.60 -12.10 0.16
C ASN A 81 6.84 -12.85 0.67
N ILE A 82 6.66 -13.90 1.49
CA ILE A 82 7.75 -14.79 1.92
C ILE A 82 8.42 -15.43 0.70
N ILE A 83 7.63 -15.99 -0.21
CA ILE A 83 8.13 -16.65 -1.43
C ILE A 83 8.86 -15.63 -2.32
N ALA A 84 8.32 -14.41 -2.50
CA ALA A 84 8.99 -13.37 -3.26
C ALA A 84 10.33 -12.94 -2.62
N GLY A 85 10.37 -12.85 -1.28
CA GLY A 85 11.58 -12.47 -0.56
C GLY A 85 12.67 -13.54 -0.58
N MET A 86 12.32 -14.80 -0.27
CA MET A 86 13.25 -15.93 -0.21
C MET A 86 13.59 -16.49 -1.59
N GLY A 87 12.67 -16.41 -2.56
CA GLY A 87 12.82 -16.93 -3.92
C GLY A 87 13.66 -16.05 -4.85
N GLY A 88 14.39 -15.06 -4.32
CA GLY A 88 15.29 -14.23 -5.12
C GLY A 88 14.61 -13.16 -5.98
N ALA A 89 13.27 -13.01 -5.94
CA ALA A 89 12.55 -12.01 -6.74
C ALA A 89 13.02 -10.57 -6.43
N GLY A 90 13.06 -9.68 -7.42
CA GLY A 90 13.59 -8.31 -7.26
C GLY A 90 12.87 -7.49 -6.17
N ILE A 91 13.52 -6.41 -5.71
CA ILE A 91 12.97 -5.51 -4.66
C ILE A 91 11.59 -4.95 -5.01
N ARG A 92 11.33 -4.69 -6.30
CA ARG A 92 10.04 -4.23 -6.81
C ARG A 92 8.91 -5.21 -6.52
N THR A 93 9.18 -6.51 -6.65
CA THR A 93 8.21 -7.57 -6.39
C THR A 93 7.94 -7.70 -4.89
N LEU A 94 9.00 -7.64 -4.06
CA LEU A 94 8.87 -7.70 -2.60
C LEU A 94 8.06 -6.53 -2.04
N LEU A 95 8.44 -5.30 -2.41
CA LEU A 95 7.72 -4.10 -1.99
C LEU A 95 6.33 -4.02 -2.60
N GLY A 96 6.16 -4.51 -3.84
CA GLY A 96 4.85 -4.61 -4.49
C GLY A 96 3.90 -5.54 -3.76
N PHE A 97 4.32 -6.75 -3.39
CA PHE A 97 3.51 -7.68 -2.60
C PHE A 97 3.23 -7.14 -1.20
N PHE A 98 4.21 -6.51 -0.57
CA PHE A 98 4.02 -5.87 0.73
C PHE A 98 2.96 -4.76 0.65
N ALA A 99 3.08 -3.85 -0.32
CA ALA A 99 2.13 -2.76 -0.52
C ALA A 99 0.74 -3.28 -0.88
N ALA A 100 0.64 -4.28 -1.76
CA ALA A 100 -0.62 -4.92 -2.11
C ALA A 100 -1.27 -5.57 -0.89
N SER A 101 -0.50 -6.30 -0.07
CA SER A 101 -0.98 -6.86 1.18
C SER A 101 -1.51 -5.80 2.13
N LEU A 102 -0.81 -4.66 2.24
CA LEU A 102 -1.23 -3.59 3.12
C LEU A 102 -2.56 -3.00 2.66
N VAL A 103 -2.70 -2.70 1.37
CA VAL A 103 -3.95 -2.18 0.80
C VAL A 103 -5.09 -3.18 0.96
N THR A 104 -4.87 -4.46 0.67
CA THR A 104 -5.92 -5.49 0.77
C THR A 104 -6.38 -5.67 2.21
N ASN A 105 -5.47 -5.74 3.19
CA ASN A 105 -5.87 -5.88 4.60
C ASN A 105 -6.57 -4.62 5.13
N LEU A 106 -6.13 -3.41 4.75
CA LEU A 106 -6.84 -2.18 5.10
C LEU A 106 -8.24 -2.12 4.48
N LEU A 107 -8.40 -2.49 3.21
CA LEU A 107 -9.70 -2.52 2.55
C LEU A 107 -10.65 -3.51 3.24
N MET A 108 -10.18 -4.73 3.54
CA MET A 108 -10.97 -5.70 4.29
C MET A 108 -11.36 -5.14 5.67
N PHE A 109 -10.42 -4.54 6.40
CA PHE A 109 -10.72 -3.92 7.69
C PHE A 109 -11.81 -2.85 7.60
N ILE A 110 -11.73 -1.95 6.63
CA ILE A 110 -12.73 -0.88 6.44
C ILE A 110 -14.10 -1.47 6.05
N LEU A 111 -14.14 -2.46 5.16
CA LEU A 111 -15.39 -3.05 4.66
C LEU A 111 -16.20 -3.79 5.73
N PHE A 112 -15.54 -4.39 6.72
CA PHE A 112 -16.23 -5.13 7.79
C PHE A 112 -16.47 -4.28 9.03
N LEU A 113 -15.76 -3.16 9.18
CA LEU A 113 -15.96 -2.24 10.30
C LEU A 113 -17.14 -1.27 10.06
N LEU A 114 -17.43 -0.93 8.80
CA LEU A 114 -18.50 -0.02 8.37
C LEU A 114 -19.80 -0.77 8.05
#